data_AF-A0A345D9A8-F1
#
_entry.id   AF-A0A345D9A8-F1
#
_cell.length_a   1.000
_cell.length_b   1.000
_cell.length_c   1.000
_cell.angle_alpha   90.00
_cell.angle_beta   90.00
_cell.angle_gamma   90.00
#
_symmetry.space_group_name_H-M   'P 1'
#
loop_
_entity.id
_entity.type
_entity.pdbx_description
1 polymer ?
#
loop_
_entity_poly.entity_id
_entity_poly.type
_entity_poly.pdbx_seq_one_letter_code
_entity_poly.pdbx_strand_id
1 'polypeptide(L)'
;MKSSILGAISQSCAKKGLFFFLLIPLPYDTSFAIETPTAHDALISSPPPHINWSGKRVLWLGTSIPHQGVGIDGYPEQFCKHMGCTVTNNAFSGSHIRWFEKDVDESCAQAWNTPKGLSATYRELSEKIQAARPDDGSSSYDLSCKKATNPIQMSYEYRINSFWEQSPYDVVVIDHGHNDRTINPKDRESALGTLTPSSIEVLSITKGFTTKIKLPQDHKLQVNDDITLRTPSIPQMDFWTGEIQQITGDVATINLDSSHFKGQDLGHSHMVTYDKSKFFDAYNLIINDIYHMHARYGGAQPTLILMTPPTEWTGGRNDGSIANINTAIYRLAQQWHLPFFNLTTDLNIQSQNLTDYLPDKVHPITTATRKTIADHIAAWAMQ
;
A
#
# COMPACT_ATOMS: atom_id res chain seq x y z
N MET A 1 -43.01 26.03 70.99
CA MET A 1 -42.83 24.70 70.39
C MET A 1 -42.35 24.87 68.96
N LYS A 2 -41.13 24.35 68.71
CA LYS A 2 -40.46 23.98 67.45
C LYS A 2 -40.75 24.76 66.15
N SER A 3 -39.79 25.60 65.75
CA SER A 3 -39.52 26.00 64.36
C SER A 3 -38.60 24.99 63.68
N SER A 4 -38.94 24.51 62.49
CA SER A 4 -38.11 23.59 61.70
C SER A 4 -37.22 24.34 60.71
N ILE A 5 -35.92 24.03 60.78
CA ILE A 5 -34.84 24.53 59.93
C ILE A 5 -34.85 23.76 58.60
N LEU A 6 -34.84 24.50 57.49
CA LEU A 6 -34.56 24.01 56.14
C LEU A 6 -33.03 23.89 55.96
N GLY A 7 -32.55 22.67 55.72
CA GLY A 7 -31.17 22.38 55.33
C GLY A 7 -31.16 21.69 53.96
N ALA A 8 -30.43 22.28 53.02
CA ALA A 8 -30.24 21.83 51.66
C ALA A 8 -29.22 20.68 51.57
N ILE A 9 -29.45 19.72 50.66
CA ILE A 9 -28.40 18.86 50.08
C ILE A 9 -28.69 18.73 48.59
N SER A 10 -27.84 19.35 47.76
CA SER A 10 -27.80 19.13 46.32
C SER A 10 -26.98 17.89 46.01
N GLN A 11 -27.59 16.84 45.45
CA GLN A 11 -26.87 15.72 44.86
C GLN A 11 -26.55 16.03 43.38
N SER A 12 -25.28 16.29 43.12
CA SER A 12 -24.69 16.36 41.78
C SER A 12 -24.31 14.95 41.32
N CYS A 13 -25.11 14.36 40.43
CA CYS A 13 -24.73 13.14 39.69
C CYS A 13 -23.80 13.50 38.52
N ALA A 14 -22.48 13.44 38.75
CA ALA A 14 -21.50 13.42 37.67
C ALA A 14 -21.46 12.01 37.05
N LYS A 15 -22.07 11.85 35.86
CA LYS A 15 -21.87 10.69 34.99
C LYS A 15 -20.44 10.73 34.45
N LYS A 16 -19.51 10.02 35.10
CA LYS A 16 -18.24 9.64 34.49
C LYS A 16 -18.53 8.54 33.47
N GLY A 17 -18.63 8.94 32.20
CA GLY A 17 -18.60 8.03 31.06
C GLY A 17 -17.23 7.36 30.99
N LEU A 18 -17.16 6.11 31.43
CA LEU A 18 -16.01 5.25 31.26
C LEU A 18 -15.93 4.90 29.76
N PHE A 19 -15.12 5.65 29.01
CA PHE A 19 -14.75 5.27 27.65
C PHE A 19 -13.83 4.06 27.75
N PHE A 20 -14.39 2.87 27.53
CA PHE A 20 -13.61 1.69 27.19
C PHE A 20 -13.00 1.95 25.81
N PHE A 21 -11.69 2.23 25.78
CA PHE A 21 -10.91 1.99 24.57
C PHE A 21 -10.91 0.48 24.36
N LEU A 22 -11.65 0.01 23.37
CA LEU A 22 -11.49 -1.33 22.84
C LEU A 22 -10.09 -1.36 22.21
N LEU A 23 -9.10 -1.84 22.95
CA LEU A 23 -7.80 -2.18 22.41
C LEU A 23 -8.03 -3.35 21.45
N ILE A 24 -8.18 -3.06 20.17
CA ILE A 24 -8.07 -4.07 19.13
C ILE A 24 -6.64 -4.63 19.26
N PRO A 25 -6.45 -5.93 19.51
CA PRO A 25 -5.10 -6.50 19.58
C PRO A 25 -4.38 -6.20 18.26
N LEU A 26 -3.26 -5.49 18.35
CA LEU A 26 -2.42 -5.17 17.21
C LEU A 26 -1.73 -6.45 16.71
N PRO A 27 -1.52 -6.60 15.38
CA PRO A 27 -1.14 -7.87 14.74
C PRO A 27 0.33 -8.30 14.96
N TYR A 28 1.02 -7.84 16.00
CA TYR A 28 2.42 -8.22 16.28
C TYR A 28 2.54 -9.26 17.40
N ASP A 29 1.66 -10.25 17.43
CA ASP A 29 2.01 -11.48 18.14
C ASP A 29 2.97 -12.27 17.24
N THR A 30 4.27 -12.06 17.43
CA THR A 30 5.35 -12.69 16.66
C THR A 30 5.50 -14.20 16.93
N SER A 31 4.53 -14.85 17.59
CA SER A 31 4.61 -16.24 18.00
C SER A 31 3.96 -17.24 17.03
N PHE A 32 3.34 -16.80 15.93
CA PHE A 32 2.88 -17.71 14.89
C PHE A 32 4.04 -18.09 13.96
N ALA A 33 4.49 -19.34 14.05
CA ALA A 33 5.35 -19.92 13.05
C ALA A 33 4.59 -19.94 11.71
N ILE A 34 4.92 -19.03 10.81
CA ILE A 34 4.45 -19.08 9.43
C ILE A 34 5.13 -20.30 8.80
N GLU A 35 4.40 -21.40 8.65
CA GLU A 35 4.85 -22.50 7.81
C GLU A 35 5.03 -21.95 6.39
N THR A 36 6.29 -21.84 5.95
CA THR A 36 6.59 -21.47 4.56
C THR A 36 6.05 -22.57 3.66
N PRO A 37 5.00 -22.33 2.86
CA PRO A 37 4.46 -23.35 1.97
C PRO A 37 5.55 -23.72 0.96
N THR A 38 5.91 -25.00 0.89
CA THR A 38 6.85 -25.49 -0.14
C THR A 38 6.08 -25.70 -1.43
N ALA A 39 6.37 -24.91 -2.47
CA ALA A 39 5.98 -25.11 -3.87
C ALA A 39 4.49 -25.44 -4.18
N HIS A 40 3.78 -24.48 -4.78
CA HIS A 40 2.50 -24.69 -5.50
C HIS A 40 1.36 -25.39 -4.75
N ASP A 41 1.39 -25.44 -3.41
CA ASP A 41 0.14 -25.62 -2.66
C ASP A 41 -0.84 -24.54 -3.14
N ALA A 42 -2.02 -24.97 -3.57
CA ALA A 42 -3.00 -24.10 -4.20
C ALA A 42 -3.24 -22.90 -3.29
N LEU A 43 -2.77 -21.72 -3.69
CA LEU A 43 -3.04 -20.48 -2.96
C LEU A 43 -4.57 -20.37 -2.87
N ILE A 44 -5.13 -20.51 -1.66
CA ILE A 44 -6.57 -20.45 -1.44
C ILE A 44 -6.92 -19.00 -1.12
N SER A 45 -7.94 -18.47 -1.80
CA SER A 45 -8.53 -17.19 -1.42
C SER A 45 -8.94 -17.23 0.05
N SER A 46 -8.69 -16.16 0.79
CA SER A 46 -9.34 -16.03 2.09
C SER A 46 -10.85 -15.90 1.87
N PRO A 47 -11.68 -16.21 2.89
CA PRO A 47 -13.06 -15.72 2.90
C PRO A 47 -13.06 -14.20 2.63
N PRO A 48 -14.03 -13.69 1.87
CA PRO A 48 -14.15 -12.26 1.67
C PRO A 48 -14.39 -11.56 3.01
N PRO A 49 -13.93 -10.30 3.17
CA PRO A 49 -14.27 -9.52 4.33
C PRO A 49 -15.78 -9.20 4.31
N HIS A 50 -16.42 -9.16 5.48
CA HIS A 50 -17.82 -8.77 5.62
C HIS A 50 -18.00 -7.26 5.37
N ILE A 51 -18.03 -6.87 4.10
CA ILE A 51 -18.21 -5.49 3.64
C ILE A 51 -19.59 -5.35 3.02
N ASN A 52 -20.40 -4.40 3.52
CA ASN A 52 -21.52 -3.88 2.74
C ASN A 52 -20.96 -2.88 1.72
N TRP A 53 -20.78 -3.34 0.49
CA TRP A 53 -20.14 -2.57 -0.59
C TRP A 53 -20.97 -1.38 -1.07
N SER A 54 -22.29 -1.40 -0.89
CA SER A 54 -23.15 -0.31 -1.36
C SER A 54 -22.77 1.02 -0.69
N GLY A 55 -22.50 2.04 -1.50
CA GLY A 55 -22.11 3.38 -1.06
C GLY A 55 -20.65 3.50 -0.61
N LYS A 56 -19.84 2.43 -0.68
CA LYS A 56 -18.43 2.47 -0.30
C LYS A 56 -17.57 3.20 -1.32
N ARG A 57 -16.49 3.81 -0.84
CA ARG A 57 -15.43 4.40 -1.68
C ARG A 57 -14.23 3.46 -1.71
N VAL A 58 -13.85 3.05 -2.91
CA VAL A 58 -12.75 2.11 -3.15
C VAL A 58 -11.59 2.82 -3.84
N LEU A 59 -10.39 2.74 -3.28
CA LEU A 59 -9.15 3.07 -3.99
C LEU A 59 -8.59 1.78 -4.60
N TRP A 60 -8.46 1.73 -5.91
CA TRP A 60 -7.88 0.58 -6.60
C TRP A 60 -6.49 0.93 -7.10
N LEU A 61 -5.49 0.23 -6.59
CA LEU A 61 -4.09 0.36 -6.96
C LEU A 61 -3.68 -0.87 -7.78
N GLY A 62 -2.74 -0.73 -8.71
CA GLY A 62 -2.26 -1.84 -9.52
C GLY A 62 -1.48 -1.40 -10.75
N THR A 63 -1.30 -2.32 -11.70
CA THR A 63 -0.51 -2.08 -12.92
C THR A 63 -1.37 -1.89 -14.18
N SER A 64 -0.85 -2.20 -15.38
CA SER A 64 -1.54 -1.98 -16.66
C SER A 64 -2.82 -2.79 -16.83
N ILE A 65 -2.95 -3.93 -16.14
CA ILE A 65 -4.12 -4.83 -16.24
C ILE A 65 -5.38 -4.15 -15.65
N PRO A 66 -5.41 -3.68 -14.38
CA PRO A 66 -6.54 -2.91 -13.84
C PRO A 66 -6.72 -1.54 -14.48
N HIS A 67 -5.65 -0.96 -15.03
CA HIS A 67 -5.71 0.32 -15.74
C HIS A 67 -6.43 0.23 -17.09
N GLN A 68 -6.58 -0.97 -17.67
CA GLN A 68 -7.25 -1.14 -18.96
C GLN A 68 -8.73 -0.76 -18.84
N GLY A 69 -9.17 0.27 -19.58
CA GLY A 69 -10.55 0.78 -19.53
C GLY A 69 -10.81 1.79 -18.40
N VAL A 70 -9.77 2.25 -17.70
CA VAL A 70 -9.89 3.21 -16.59
C VAL A 70 -10.81 4.39 -16.91
N GLY A 71 -11.68 4.73 -15.95
CA GLY A 71 -12.63 5.84 -16.05
C GLY A 71 -13.85 5.60 -16.95
N ILE A 72 -13.92 4.45 -17.64
CA ILE A 72 -15.04 4.11 -18.53
C ILE A 72 -15.63 2.75 -18.15
N ASP A 73 -14.84 1.69 -18.32
CA ASP A 73 -15.30 0.30 -18.20
C ASP A 73 -14.17 -0.66 -17.78
N GLY A 74 -13.19 -0.15 -17.03
CA GLY A 74 -12.21 -0.97 -16.32
C GLY A 74 -12.91 -1.99 -15.43
N TYR A 75 -12.30 -3.15 -15.17
CA TYR A 75 -12.93 -4.11 -14.27
C TYR A 75 -13.12 -3.56 -12.84
N PRO A 76 -12.29 -2.63 -12.31
CA PRO A 76 -12.61 -1.95 -11.05
C PRO A 76 -13.92 -1.14 -11.11
N GLU A 77 -14.14 -0.40 -12.20
CA GLU A 77 -15.35 0.39 -12.44
C GLU A 77 -16.58 -0.50 -12.61
N GLN A 78 -16.44 -1.60 -13.34
CA GLN A 78 -17.51 -2.57 -13.54
C GLN A 78 -17.86 -3.30 -12.24
N PHE A 79 -16.86 -3.68 -11.43
CA PHE A 79 -17.07 -4.23 -10.09
C PHE A 79 -17.87 -3.25 -9.23
N CYS A 80 -17.45 -1.98 -9.15
CA CYS A 80 -18.15 -1.03 -8.30
C CYS A 80 -19.54 -0.67 -8.81
N LYS A 81 -19.75 -0.63 -10.12
CA LYS A 81 -21.08 -0.52 -10.70
C LYS A 81 -21.99 -1.68 -10.30
N HIS A 82 -21.46 -2.91 -10.26
CA HIS A 82 -22.19 -4.10 -9.85
C HIS A 82 -22.52 -4.09 -8.35
N MET A 83 -21.54 -3.75 -7.51
CA MET A 83 -21.64 -3.77 -6.06
C MET A 83 -22.28 -2.51 -5.44
N GLY A 84 -22.52 -1.48 -6.26
CA GLY A 84 -23.05 -0.19 -5.81
C GLY A 84 -22.04 0.67 -5.04
N CYS A 85 -20.73 0.45 -5.24
CA CYS A 85 -19.67 1.32 -4.71
C CYS A 85 -19.23 2.38 -5.74
N THR A 86 -18.34 3.27 -5.31
CA THR A 86 -17.60 4.19 -6.17
C THR A 86 -16.13 3.81 -6.15
N VAL A 87 -15.44 3.95 -7.27
CA VAL A 87 -14.02 3.60 -7.38
C VAL A 87 -13.20 4.77 -7.89
N THR A 88 -12.05 4.98 -7.26
CA THR A 88 -10.93 5.71 -7.84
C THR A 88 -9.94 4.64 -8.33
N ASN A 89 -10.00 4.32 -9.62
CA ASN A 89 -9.03 3.41 -10.22
C ASN A 89 -7.75 4.17 -10.53
N ASN A 90 -6.77 4.01 -9.66
CA ASN A 90 -5.47 4.65 -9.75
C ASN A 90 -4.35 3.65 -10.09
N ALA A 91 -4.72 2.52 -10.70
CA ALA A 91 -3.78 1.65 -11.38
C ALA A 91 -3.09 2.39 -12.54
N PHE A 92 -1.90 1.94 -12.94
CA PHE A 92 -1.15 2.63 -13.98
C PHE A 92 -0.27 1.70 -14.81
N SER A 93 -0.07 2.08 -16.07
CA SER A 93 0.56 1.20 -17.05
C SER A 93 2.04 0.91 -16.77
N GLY A 94 2.42 -0.36 -16.85
CA GLY A 94 3.82 -0.81 -16.76
C GLY A 94 4.49 -0.58 -15.40
N SER A 95 3.70 -0.36 -14.36
CA SER A 95 4.18 0.00 -13.03
C SER A 95 4.71 -1.15 -12.20
N HIS A 96 5.62 -0.84 -11.30
CA HIS A 96 6.08 -1.73 -10.23
C HIS A 96 5.65 -1.14 -8.90
N ILE A 97 5.44 -1.98 -7.89
CA ILE A 97 5.29 -1.50 -6.52
C ILE A 97 6.66 -1.16 -5.93
N ARG A 98 7.67 -2.00 -6.19
CA ARG A 98 9.04 -1.75 -5.71
C ARG A 98 9.84 -0.88 -6.67
N TRP A 99 10.89 -0.27 -6.14
CA TRP A 99 11.84 0.54 -6.89
C TRP A 99 12.77 -0.35 -7.72
N PHE A 100 12.74 -0.18 -9.04
CA PHE A 100 13.66 -0.87 -9.96
C PHE A 100 14.64 0.12 -10.59
N GLU A 101 15.93 -0.06 -10.29
CA GLU A 101 17.01 0.79 -10.85
C GLU A 101 17.58 0.29 -12.18
N LYS A 102 17.10 -0.84 -12.70
CA LYS A 102 17.76 -1.56 -13.81
C LYS A 102 17.33 -1.16 -15.21
N ASP A 103 16.35 -0.27 -15.36
CA ASP A 103 15.84 0.09 -16.68
C ASP A 103 16.67 1.25 -17.26
N VAL A 104 17.56 0.93 -18.20
CA VAL A 104 18.64 1.80 -18.68
C VAL A 104 18.34 2.58 -19.98
N ASP A 105 17.24 2.30 -20.69
CA ASP A 105 16.91 3.04 -21.92
C ASP A 105 15.93 4.18 -21.66
N GLU A 106 16.54 5.29 -21.29
CA GLU A 106 15.93 6.54 -20.89
C GLU A 106 15.26 7.31 -22.04
N SER A 107 15.27 6.79 -23.28
CA SER A 107 14.73 7.49 -24.45
C SER A 107 13.20 7.56 -24.45
N CYS A 108 12.67 8.72 -24.85
CA CYS A 108 11.22 8.88 -25.06
C CYS A 108 10.69 7.99 -26.21
N ALA A 109 11.58 7.47 -27.07
CA ALA A 109 11.21 6.67 -28.22
C ALA A 109 10.49 5.37 -27.83
N GLN A 110 10.96 4.71 -26.77
CA GLN A 110 10.42 3.44 -26.28
C GLN A 110 9.45 3.62 -25.11
N ALA A 111 9.63 4.63 -24.26
CA ALA A 111 8.78 4.93 -23.09
C ALA A 111 8.63 3.78 -22.07
N TRP A 112 9.44 2.72 -22.17
CA TRP A 112 9.33 1.53 -21.33
C TRP A 112 10.11 1.66 -20.01
N ASN A 113 11.15 2.49 -19.97
CA ASN A 113 12.17 2.46 -18.91
C ASN A 113 12.20 3.70 -18.01
N THR A 114 11.06 4.37 -17.81
CA THR A 114 11.00 5.37 -16.75
C THR A 114 11.10 4.68 -15.37
N PRO A 115 11.77 5.27 -14.38
CA PRO A 115 11.84 4.76 -13.02
C PRO A 115 10.43 4.74 -12.50
N LYS A 116 10.00 3.54 -12.13
CA LYS A 116 8.67 3.26 -11.62
C LYS A 116 8.85 2.54 -10.31
N GLY A 117 8.00 2.89 -9.38
CA GLY A 117 7.91 2.27 -8.08
C GLY A 117 6.86 3.04 -7.30
N LEU A 118 5.72 2.40 -7.02
CA LEU A 118 4.71 3.01 -6.17
C LEU A 118 5.31 3.39 -4.81
N SER A 119 6.27 2.61 -4.29
CA SER A 119 6.97 2.90 -3.04
C SER A 119 7.95 4.08 -3.09
N ALA A 120 8.23 4.64 -4.26
CA ALA A 120 9.16 5.75 -4.38
C ALA A 120 8.54 7.06 -3.88
N THR A 121 9.38 7.94 -3.35
CA THR A 121 8.98 9.31 -3.01
C THR A 121 9.08 10.21 -4.24
N TYR A 122 8.39 11.35 -4.18
CA TYR A 122 8.52 12.41 -5.18
C TYR A 122 9.98 12.86 -5.31
N ARG A 123 10.71 12.96 -4.18
CA ARG A 123 12.11 13.38 -4.15
C ARG A 123 12.99 12.41 -4.92
N GLU A 124 12.92 11.11 -4.63
CA GLU A 124 13.72 10.09 -5.33
C GLU A 124 13.44 10.08 -6.83
N LEU A 125 12.16 10.13 -7.22
CA LEU A 125 11.77 10.21 -8.63
C LEU A 125 12.32 11.47 -9.29
N SER A 126 12.26 12.61 -8.60
CA SER A 126 12.78 13.89 -9.10
C SER A 126 14.30 13.87 -9.25
N GLU A 127 15.03 13.30 -8.29
CA GLU A 127 16.48 13.14 -8.36
C GLU A 127 16.89 12.24 -9.52
N LYS A 128 16.21 11.11 -9.72
CA LYS A 128 16.46 10.24 -10.87
C LYS A 128 16.15 10.94 -12.18
N ILE A 129 14.99 11.60 -12.29
CA ILE A 129 14.63 12.40 -13.46
C ILE A 129 15.73 13.43 -13.75
N GLN A 130 16.27 14.10 -12.73
CA GLN A 130 17.33 15.09 -12.92
C GLN A 130 18.65 14.45 -13.36
N ALA A 131 19.05 13.34 -12.74
CA ALA A 131 20.28 12.62 -13.07
C ALA A 131 20.27 12.04 -14.50
N ALA A 132 19.07 11.74 -15.00
CA ALA A 132 18.85 11.00 -16.23
C ALA A 132 18.43 11.89 -17.42
N ARG A 133 18.50 13.22 -17.27
CA ARG A 133 18.27 14.16 -18.36
C ARG A 133 19.47 14.15 -19.32
N PRO A 134 19.33 13.67 -20.57
CA PRO A 134 20.35 13.84 -21.57
C PRO A 134 20.47 15.32 -21.93
N ASP A 135 21.68 15.74 -22.33
CA ASP A 135 21.97 17.12 -22.72
C ASP A 135 21.10 17.62 -23.90
N ASP A 136 20.50 16.71 -24.66
CA ASP A 136 19.66 16.99 -25.83
C ASP A 136 18.14 17.06 -25.54
N GLY A 137 17.70 16.78 -24.30
CA GLY A 137 16.30 16.86 -23.89
C GLY A 137 15.37 15.76 -24.42
N SER A 138 15.88 14.69 -25.04
CA SER A 138 15.07 13.66 -25.72
C SER A 138 14.51 12.53 -24.83
N SER A 139 14.44 12.76 -23.52
CA SER A 139 14.23 11.70 -22.55
C SER A 139 12.77 11.38 -22.22
N SER A 140 12.51 10.12 -21.89
CA SER A 140 11.27 9.63 -21.28
C SER A 140 10.93 10.27 -19.93
N TYR A 141 11.91 10.94 -19.30
CA TYR A 141 11.73 11.74 -18.09
C TYR A 141 11.18 13.14 -18.32
N ASP A 142 11.22 13.65 -19.55
CA ASP A 142 10.67 14.97 -19.85
C ASP A 142 9.14 14.91 -19.85
N LEU A 143 8.49 15.92 -19.24
CA LEU A 143 7.05 16.11 -19.32
C LEU A 143 6.57 16.26 -20.78
N SER A 144 7.47 16.66 -21.69
CA SER A 144 7.20 16.68 -23.13
C SER A 144 7.05 15.27 -23.74
N CYS A 145 7.53 14.22 -23.07
CA CYS A 145 7.42 12.85 -23.55
C CYS A 145 5.98 12.30 -23.41
N LYS A 146 5.16 12.54 -24.43
CA LYS A 146 3.76 12.07 -24.47
C LYS A 146 3.59 10.55 -24.54
N LYS A 147 4.68 9.80 -24.71
CA LYS A 147 4.66 8.34 -24.81
C LYS A 147 4.84 7.65 -23.47
N ALA A 148 5.42 8.32 -22.48
CA ALA A 148 5.70 7.78 -21.16
C ALA A 148 4.74 8.35 -20.12
N THR A 149 4.35 7.53 -19.15
CA THR A 149 3.66 8.03 -17.97
C THR A 149 4.62 8.89 -17.15
N ASN A 150 4.18 10.07 -16.70
CA ASN A 150 5.01 11.01 -15.94
C ASN A 150 5.58 10.35 -14.69
N PRO A 151 6.91 10.13 -14.58
CA PRO A 151 7.49 9.35 -13.48
C PRO A 151 7.22 9.96 -12.10
N ILE A 152 7.13 11.28 -11.99
CA ILE A 152 6.81 11.98 -10.74
C ILE A 152 5.43 11.56 -10.20
N GLN A 153 4.48 11.30 -11.11
CA GLN A 153 3.14 10.87 -10.73
C GLN A 153 3.11 9.39 -10.32
N MET A 154 4.25 8.70 -10.21
CA MET A 154 4.31 7.29 -9.82
C MET A 154 4.59 7.09 -8.33
N SER A 155 4.87 8.17 -7.57
CA SER A 155 5.09 8.07 -6.12
C SER A 155 3.80 7.72 -5.36
N TYR A 156 3.95 7.10 -4.18
CA TYR A 156 2.82 6.89 -3.27
C TYR A 156 2.22 8.22 -2.82
N GLU A 157 3.03 9.27 -2.67
CA GLU A 157 2.55 10.60 -2.31
C GLU A 157 1.55 11.14 -3.35
N TYR A 158 1.83 10.92 -4.64
CA TYR A 158 0.89 11.30 -5.68
C TYR A 158 -0.29 10.32 -5.77
N ARG A 159 -0.03 9.00 -5.71
CA ARG A 159 -1.04 7.98 -6.03
C ARG A 159 -1.94 7.57 -4.87
N ILE A 160 -1.53 7.82 -3.64
CA ILE A 160 -2.26 7.45 -2.43
C ILE A 160 -2.63 8.73 -1.68
N ASN A 161 -1.63 9.53 -1.30
CA ASN A 161 -1.83 10.63 -0.35
C ASN A 161 -2.73 11.74 -0.92
N SER A 162 -2.46 12.17 -2.16
CA SER A 162 -3.24 13.25 -2.80
C SER A 162 -4.73 12.96 -2.96
N PHE A 163 -5.11 11.68 -3.03
CA PHE A 163 -6.50 11.26 -3.14
C PHE A 163 -7.18 11.18 -1.78
N TRP A 164 -6.44 10.80 -0.74
CA TRP A 164 -6.94 10.73 0.63
C TRP A 164 -7.21 12.11 1.22
N GLU A 165 -6.38 13.10 0.85
CA GLU A 165 -6.56 14.51 1.19
C GLU A 165 -7.91 15.07 0.75
N GLN A 166 -8.43 14.57 -0.37
CA GLN A 166 -9.72 15.01 -0.90
C GLN A 166 -10.87 14.35 -0.15
N SER A 167 -10.79 13.02 0.05
CA SER A 167 -11.72 12.32 0.93
C SER A 167 -11.25 10.88 1.21
N PRO A 168 -11.44 10.37 2.45
CA PRO A 168 -11.04 9.02 2.85
C PRO A 168 -11.69 7.89 2.03
N TYR A 169 -11.04 6.73 2.03
CA TYR A 169 -11.55 5.50 1.41
C TYR A 169 -12.00 4.49 2.47
N ASP A 170 -13.04 3.72 2.14
CA ASP A 170 -13.51 2.61 2.99
C ASP A 170 -12.74 1.32 2.71
N VAL A 171 -12.31 1.16 1.45
CA VAL A 171 -11.63 -0.05 0.96
C VAL A 171 -10.47 0.37 0.08
N VAL A 172 -9.34 -0.31 0.22
CA VAL A 172 -8.22 -0.20 -0.71
C VAL A 172 -7.92 -1.59 -1.27
N VAL A 173 -7.78 -1.69 -2.58
CA VAL A 173 -7.37 -2.92 -3.27
C VAL A 173 -5.98 -2.70 -3.83
N ILE A 174 -5.01 -3.53 -3.46
CA ILE A 174 -3.69 -3.58 -4.11
C ILE A 174 -3.69 -4.78 -5.06
N ASP A 175 -3.89 -4.47 -6.33
CA ASP A 175 -4.03 -5.43 -7.41
C ASP A 175 -2.67 -5.77 -8.02
N HIS A 176 -2.25 -6.99 -7.70
CA HIS A 176 -1.11 -7.76 -8.22
C HIS A 176 0.26 -7.06 -8.37
N GLY A 177 1.32 -7.83 -8.13
CA GLY A 177 2.71 -7.45 -8.41
C GLY A 177 3.21 -7.93 -9.77
N HIS A 178 2.35 -8.06 -10.79
CA HIS A 178 2.69 -8.70 -12.09
C HIS A 178 4.02 -8.22 -12.68
N ASN A 179 4.30 -6.93 -12.60
CA ASN A 179 5.53 -6.35 -13.13
C ASN A 179 6.70 -6.49 -12.15
N ASP A 180 6.46 -6.59 -10.85
CA ASP A 180 7.50 -6.78 -9.83
C ASP A 180 8.20 -8.15 -9.91
N ARG A 181 7.79 -9.03 -10.82
CA ARG A 181 8.35 -10.36 -11.01
C ARG A 181 9.82 -10.34 -11.41
N THR A 182 10.59 -11.25 -10.80
CA THR A 182 11.97 -11.53 -11.21
C THR A 182 11.98 -12.72 -12.18
N ILE A 183 12.31 -12.46 -13.44
CA ILE A 183 12.32 -13.49 -14.50
C ILE A 183 13.37 -14.58 -14.18
N ASN A 184 14.58 -14.19 -13.77
CA ASN A 184 15.66 -15.11 -13.42
C ASN A 184 15.30 -15.93 -12.16
N PRO A 185 15.12 -17.26 -12.26
CA PRO A 185 14.74 -18.09 -11.12
C PRO A 185 15.70 -18.00 -9.93
N LYS A 186 17.00 -17.80 -10.18
CA LYS A 186 18.02 -17.75 -9.12
C LYS A 186 17.91 -16.51 -8.24
N ASP A 187 17.29 -15.45 -8.75
CA ASP A 187 17.19 -14.16 -8.07
C ASP A 187 15.80 -13.93 -7.44
N ARG A 188 14.86 -14.89 -7.57
CA ARG A 188 13.47 -14.72 -7.12
C ARG A 188 13.36 -14.47 -5.63
N GLU A 189 13.99 -15.31 -4.81
CA GLU A 189 13.90 -15.17 -3.35
C GLU A 189 14.68 -13.95 -2.84
N SER A 190 15.88 -13.70 -3.37
CA SER A 190 16.70 -12.54 -2.96
C SER A 190 16.09 -11.20 -3.36
N ALA A 191 15.21 -11.20 -4.37
CA ALA A 191 14.40 -10.06 -4.77
C ALA A 191 13.24 -9.77 -3.81
N LEU A 192 12.81 -10.75 -3.00
CA LEU A 192 11.69 -10.55 -2.08
C LEU A 192 12.08 -9.69 -0.86
N GLY A 193 13.30 -9.87 -0.34
CA GLY A 193 13.76 -9.19 0.87
C GLY A 193 13.14 -9.78 2.14
N THR A 194 12.91 -8.94 3.15
CA THR A 194 12.49 -9.37 4.48
C THR A 194 10.97 -9.22 4.64
N LEU A 195 10.26 -10.29 4.96
CA LEU A 195 8.80 -10.23 5.15
C LEU A 195 8.41 -9.35 6.35
N THR A 196 9.19 -9.45 7.43
CA THR A 196 9.04 -8.67 8.67
C THR A 196 10.24 -7.74 8.82
N PRO A 197 10.14 -6.47 8.41
CA PRO A 197 11.22 -5.52 8.53
C PRO A 197 11.67 -5.35 9.99
N SER A 198 12.97 -5.07 10.17
CA SER A 198 13.52 -4.82 11.50
C SER A 198 12.98 -3.52 12.09
N SER A 199 12.58 -3.57 13.36
CA SER A 199 12.16 -2.39 14.12
C SER A 199 13.31 -1.79 14.91
N ILE A 200 13.36 -0.46 14.97
CA ILE A 200 14.23 0.35 15.83
C ILE A 200 13.36 0.92 16.95
N GLU A 201 13.78 0.75 18.19
CA GLU A 201 13.09 1.36 19.34
C GLU A 201 13.12 2.89 19.25
N VAL A 202 11.99 3.54 19.54
CA VAL A 202 11.92 4.99 19.70
C VAL A 202 11.93 5.32 21.19
N LEU A 203 12.98 6.00 21.64
CA LEU A 203 13.19 6.32 23.06
C LEU A 203 12.31 7.47 23.54
N SER A 204 12.05 8.46 22.67
CA SER A 204 11.06 9.51 22.91
C SER A 204 10.75 10.28 21.62
N ILE A 205 9.56 10.90 21.59
CA ILE A 205 9.16 11.82 20.52
C ILE A 205 8.92 13.21 21.08
N THR A 206 9.60 14.20 20.50
CA THR A 206 9.35 15.63 20.76
C THR A 206 8.53 16.21 19.62
N LYS A 207 7.27 16.57 19.91
CA LYS A 207 6.35 17.19 18.95
C LYS A 207 6.71 18.65 18.69
N GLY A 208 6.40 19.13 17.49
CA GLY A 208 6.65 20.52 17.07
C GLY A 208 6.32 20.72 15.59
N PHE A 209 6.68 21.89 15.05
CA PHE A 209 6.58 22.17 13.59
C PHE A 209 7.41 21.20 12.76
N THR A 210 8.50 20.71 13.33
CA THR A 210 9.16 19.47 12.92
C THR A 210 9.16 18.53 14.10
N THR A 211 9.03 17.24 13.82
CA THR A 211 9.00 16.21 14.85
C THR A 211 10.40 15.63 15.02
N LYS A 212 10.86 15.55 16.27
CA LYS A 212 12.16 14.97 16.60
C LYS A 212 11.98 13.64 17.31
N ILE A 213 12.76 12.66 16.89
CA ILE A 213 12.66 11.28 17.35
C ILE A 213 14.02 10.92 17.96
N LYS A 214 14.01 10.62 19.25
CA LYS A 214 15.20 10.14 19.96
C LYS A 214 15.32 8.64 19.76
N LEU A 215 16.49 8.18 19.38
CA LEU A 215 16.79 6.79 19.02
C LEU A 215 17.99 6.27 19.84
N PRO A 216 18.23 4.96 19.86
CA PRO A 216 19.51 4.40 20.30
C PRO A 216 20.68 4.95 19.49
N GLN A 217 21.86 5.09 20.10
CA GLN A 217 23.03 5.67 19.43
C GLN A 217 23.52 4.87 18.21
N ASP A 218 23.20 3.58 18.13
CA ASP A 218 23.62 2.65 17.08
C ASP A 218 22.53 2.41 16.01
N HIS A 219 21.59 3.35 15.84
CA HIS A 219 20.44 3.20 14.93
C HIS A 219 20.78 2.99 13.44
N LYS A 220 21.99 3.33 12.98
CA LYS A 220 22.48 3.22 11.58
C LYS A 220 21.70 3.97 10.48
N LEU A 221 20.57 4.59 10.82
CA LEU A 221 19.82 5.46 9.92
C LEU A 221 20.67 6.55 9.25
N GLN A 222 20.26 6.94 8.05
CA GLN A 222 20.82 8.00 7.24
C GLN A 222 19.75 9.04 6.88
N VAL A 223 20.20 10.23 6.48
CA VAL A 223 19.31 11.22 5.87
C VAL A 223 18.75 10.62 4.58
N ASN A 224 17.47 10.87 4.32
CA ASN A 224 16.68 10.32 3.21
C ASN A 224 16.26 8.85 3.34
N ASP A 225 16.56 8.17 4.45
CA ASP A 225 15.95 6.85 4.69
C ASP A 225 14.42 7.01 4.82
N ASP A 226 13.67 6.20 4.07
CA ASP A 226 12.24 6.04 4.27
C ASP A 226 11.96 5.22 5.53
N ILE A 227 11.04 5.75 6.33
CA ILE A 227 10.64 5.13 7.58
C ILE A 227 9.12 5.04 7.70
N THR A 228 8.69 4.13 8.55
CA THR A 228 7.37 4.18 9.18
C THR A 228 7.55 4.31 10.69
N LEU A 229 6.83 5.24 11.29
CA LEU A 229 6.69 5.36 12.74
C LEU A 229 5.41 4.69 13.22
N ARG A 230 5.55 3.76 14.16
CA ARG A 230 4.44 3.19 14.90
C ARG A 230 4.38 3.84 16.27
N THR A 231 3.32 4.61 16.50
CA THR A 231 3.17 5.46 17.69
C THR A 231 1.74 5.38 18.24
N PRO A 232 1.30 4.21 18.75
CA PRO A 232 -0.10 4.01 19.15
C PRO A 232 -0.62 4.99 20.20
N SER A 233 0.29 5.60 20.96
CA SER A 233 0.00 6.61 21.98
C SER A 233 -0.23 8.03 21.43
N ILE A 234 0.09 8.28 20.15
CA ILE A 234 -0.15 9.52 19.40
C ILE A 234 -0.90 9.15 18.11
N PRO A 235 -2.23 8.92 18.17
CA PRO A 235 -2.97 8.26 17.09
C PRO A 235 -2.83 8.89 15.71
N GLN A 236 -2.74 10.21 15.61
CA GLN A 236 -2.58 10.91 14.31
C GLN A 236 -1.19 10.74 13.68
N MET A 237 -0.23 10.19 14.41
CA MET A 237 1.12 9.88 13.95
C MET A 237 1.36 8.37 13.86
N ASP A 238 0.41 7.53 14.31
CA ASP A 238 0.58 6.09 14.14
C ASP A 238 0.59 5.76 12.64
N PHE A 239 1.49 4.86 12.26
CA PHE A 239 1.84 4.53 10.88
C PHE A 239 2.52 5.63 10.07
N TRP A 240 2.89 6.80 10.63
CA TRP A 240 3.48 7.88 9.83
C TRP A 240 4.62 7.39 8.94
N THR A 241 4.43 7.48 7.62
CA THR A 241 5.42 7.13 6.61
C THR A 241 6.02 8.39 6.00
N GLY A 242 7.33 8.40 5.81
CA GLY A 242 8.05 9.50 5.17
C GLY A 242 9.56 9.38 5.34
N GLU A 243 10.29 10.43 4.98
CA GLU A 243 11.76 10.42 4.94
C GLU A 243 12.39 11.15 6.13
N ILE A 244 13.54 10.63 6.59
CA ILE A 244 14.40 11.34 7.55
C ILE A 244 15.03 12.56 6.89
N GLN A 245 14.79 13.74 7.46
CA GLN A 245 15.32 15.01 6.92
C GLN A 245 16.71 15.35 7.46
N GLN A 246 16.96 15.03 8.73
CA GLN A 246 18.22 15.36 9.40
C GLN A 246 18.50 14.37 10.52
N ILE A 247 19.77 14.06 10.73
CA ILE A 247 20.27 13.30 11.87
C ILE A 247 21.30 14.15 12.61
N THR A 248 21.20 14.22 13.93
CA THR A 248 22.18 14.91 14.79
C THR A 248 22.40 14.09 16.06
N GLY A 249 23.52 13.37 16.10
CA GLY A 249 23.77 12.36 17.13
C GLY A 249 22.71 11.26 17.03
N ASP A 250 21.96 11.08 18.12
CA ASP A 250 20.92 10.08 18.30
C ASP A 250 19.49 10.65 18.13
N VAL A 251 19.38 11.78 17.45
CA VAL A 251 18.10 12.45 17.15
C VAL A 251 17.91 12.51 15.64
N ALA A 252 16.85 11.86 15.16
CA ALA A 252 16.34 12.02 13.81
C ALA A 252 15.25 13.11 13.78
N THR A 253 15.22 13.92 12.73
CA THR A 253 14.19 14.93 12.49
C THR A 253 13.42 14.58 11.22
N ILE A 254 12.09 14.64 11.30
CA ILE A 254 11.19 14.41 10.17
C ILE A 254 10.36 15.66 9.87
N ASN A 255 9.95 15.82 8.61
CA ASN A 255 9.11 16.94 8.16
C ASN A 255 7.63 16.68 8.48
N LEU A 256 7.32 16.63 9.76
CA LEU A 256 5.96 16.44 10.28
C LEU A 256 5.67 17.52 11.33
N ASP A 257 4.68 18.37 11.05
CA ASP A 257 4.10 19.24 12.06
C ASP A 257 3.15 18.43 12.96
N SER A 258 3.64 18.06 14.13
CA SER A 258 2.90 17.32 15.15
C SER A 258 2.50 18.19 16.33
N SER A 259 2.67 19.52 16.23
CA SER A 259 2.43 20.47 17.33
C SER A 259 1.02 20.37 17.93
N HIS A 260 0.03 20.01 17.10
CA HIS A 260 -1.37 19.88 17.49
C HIS A 260 -1.84 18.44 17.73
N PHE A 261 -0.96 17.45 17.58
CA PHE A 261 -1.35 16.04 17.71
C PHE A 261 -1.64 15.68 19.17
N LYS A 262 -2.66 14.86 19.39
CA LYS A 262 -3.08 14.46 20.74
C LYS A 262 -2.25 13.27 21.21
N GLY A 263 -2.10 13.13 22.52
CA GLY A 263 -1.29 12.07 23.11
C GLY A 263 0.17 12.47 23.33
N GLN A 264 0.91 11.55 23.94
CA GLN A 264 2.32 11.68 24.29
C GLN A 264 2.96 10.31 24.10
N ASP A 265 4.24 10.26 23.78
CA ASP A 265 4.92 8.98 23.66
C ASP A 265 5.02 8.30 25.04
N LEU A 266 4.64 7.02 25.09
CA LEU A 266 4.60 6.21 26.31
C LEU A 266 5.64 5.08 26.31
N GLY A 267 6.62 5.12 25.40
CA GLY A 267 7.71 4.13 25.34
C GLY A 267 7.34 2.81 24.65
N HIS A 268 6.33 2.84 23.78
CA HIS A 268 5.95 1.70 22.92
C HIS A 268 6.13 2.02 21.43
N SER A 269 6.73 3.16 21.15
CA SER A 269 6.93 3.63 19.79
C SER A 269 8.11 2.89 19.16
N HIS A 270 7.97 2.54 17.89
CA HIS A 270 9.06 1.97 17.11
C HIS A 270 9.07 2.55 15.70
N MET A 271 10.22 2.47 15.07
CA MET A 271 10.47 2.90 13.71
C MET A 271 10.86 1.70 12.87
N VAL A 272 10.44 1.67 11.62
CA VAL A 272 10.82 0.65 10.65
C VAL A 272 11.44 1.33 9.45
N THR A 273 12.51 0.77 8.90
CA THR A 273 13.11 1.18 7.61
C THR A 273 12.81 0.16 6.52
N TYR A 274 12.95 0.57 5.26
CA TYR A 274 12.61 -0.25 4.10
C TYR A 274 13.71 -0.22 3.03
N ASP A 275 14.14 -1.39 2.54
CA ASP A 275 14.87 -1.48 1.27
C ASP A 275 13.85 -1.57 0.14
N LYS A 276 13.49 -0.42 -0.44
CA LYS A 276 12.43 -0.34 -1.47
C LYS A 276 12.79 -1.02 -2.79
N SER A 277 14.01 -1.53 -2.96
CA SER A 277 14.36 -2.42 -4.07
C SER A 277 13.81 -3.84 -3.89
N LYS A 278 13.40 -4.17 -2.67
CA LYS A 278 12.84 -5.46 -2.28
C LYS A 278 11.32 -5.43 -2.28
N PHE A 279 10.74 -6.53 -2.69
CA PHE A 279 9.29 -6.65 -2.84
C PHE A 279 8.54 -6.48 -1.52
N PHE A 280 8.94 -7.21 -0.47
CA PHE A 280 8.25 -7.15 0.82
C PHE A 280 8.37 -5.79 1.48
N ASP A 281 9.55 -5.19 1.48
CA ASP A 281 9.77 -3.88 2.09
C ASP A 281 8.98 -2.78 1.36
N ALA A 282 8.96 -2.78 0.03
CA ALA A 282 8.14 -1.85 -0.74
C ALA A 282 6.64 -2.01 -0.45
N TYR A 283 6.12 -3.24 -0.41
CA TYR A 283 4.72 -3.48 -0.05
C TYR A 283 4.42 -3.08 1.40
N ASN A 284 5.28 -3.44 2.35
CA ASN A 284 5.12 -3.05 3.75
C ASN A 284 5.03 -1.53 3.88
N LEU A 285 5.90 -0.78 3.19
CA LEU A 285 5.81 0.69 3.17
C LEU A 285 4.45 1.17 2.66
N ILE A 286 3.97 0.65 1.53
CA ILE A 286 2.67 1.03 0.96
C ILE A 286 1.49 0.71 1.90
N ILE A 287 1.51 -0.47 2.53
CA ILE A 287 0.48 -0.87 3.50
C ILE A 287 0.47 0.08 4.69
N ASN A 288 1.66 0.42 5.23
CA ASN A 288 1.78 1.37 6.33
C ASN A 288 1.29 2.77 5.91
N ASP A 289 1.68 3.25 4.72
CA ASP A 289 1.27 4.58 4.23
C ASP A 289 -0.25 4.69 4.02
N ILE A 290 -0.92 3.62 3.57
CA ILE A 290 -2.40 3.58 3.51
C ILE A 290 -3.02 3.74 4.91
N TYR A 291 -2.49 3.05 5.92
CA TYR A 291 -2.95 3.22 7.30
C TYR A 291 -2.60 4.60 7.88
N HIS A 292 -1.45 5.17 7.51
CA HIS A 292 -1.07 6.53 7.85
C HIS A 292 -2.07 7.54 7.30
N MET A 293 -2.43 7.43 6.01
CA MET A 293 -3.39 8.34 5.40
C MET A 293 -4.73 8.31 6.12
N HIS A 294 -5.17 7.13 6.55
CA HIS A 294 -6.32 7.01 7.43
C HIS A 294 -6.11 7.68 8.79
N ALA A 295 -4.99 7.41 9.48
CA ALA A 295 -4.70 7.99 10.79
C ALA A 295 -4.67 9.54 10.75
N ARG A 296 -4.15 10.10 9.66
CA ARG A 296 -3.99 11.55 9.46
C ARG A 296 -5.30 12.25 9.09
N TYR A 297 -6.07 11.68 8.16
CA TYR A 297 -7.26 12.34 7.60
C TYR A 297 -8.59 11.81 8.19
N GLY A 298 -8.53 10.79 9.07
CA GLY A 298 -9.67 10.23 9.78
C GLY A 298 -10.47 9.21 8.97
N GLY A 299 -11.71 8.97 9.41
CA GLY A 299 -12.64 7.98 8.85
C GLY A 299 -12.73 6.70 9.68
N ALA A 300 -13.28 5.64 9.09
CA ALA A 300 -13.06 4.28 9.59
C ALA A 300 -11.76 3.73 8.97
N GLN A 301 -11.06 2.84 9.68
CA GLN A 301 -9.87 2.20 9.13
C GLN A 301 -10.26 1.46 7.84
N PRO A 302 -9.55 1.70 6.72
CA PRO A 302 -9.90 1.08 5.45
C PRO A 302 -9.71 -0.43 5.53
N THR A 303 -10.60 -1.19 4.90
CA THR A 303 -10.32 -2.61 4.63
C THR A 303 -9.34 -2.70 3.48
N LEU A 304 -8.16 -3.26 3.72
CA LEU A 304 -7.14 -3.45 2.68
C LEU A 304 -7.20 -4.88 2.14
N ILE A 305 -7.32 -5.03 0.82
CA ILE A 305 -7.42 -6.33 0.14
C ILE A 305 -6.21 -6.48 -0.80
N LEU A 306 -5.54 -7.62 -0.72
CA LEU A 306 -4.49 -7.98 -1.67
C LEU A 306 -5.03 -8.98 -2.70
N MET A 307 -4.65 -8.83 -3.97
CA MET A 307 -5.16 -9.68 -5.06
C MET A 307 -4.05 -10.14 -6.00
N THR A 308 -4.17 -11.36 -6.54
CA THR A 308 -3.29 -11.89 -7.61
C THR A 308 -3.75 -11.40 -8.99
N PRO A 309 -2.92 -11.47 -10.06
CA PRO A 309 -3.37 -11.10 -11.39
C PRO A 309 -4.38 -12.12 -11.93
N PRO A 310 -5.05 -11.84 -13.05
CA PRO A 310 -5.96 -12.80 -13.67
C PRO A 310 -5.34 -14.16 -14.03
N THR A 311 -4.02 -14.21 -14.23
CA THR A 311 -3.31 -15.40 -14.68
C THR A 311 -1.81 -15.35 -14.36
N GLU A 312 -1.15 -16.50 -14.37
CA GLU A 312 0.33 -16.62 -14.33
C GLU A 312 0.97 -16.55 -15.72
N TRP A 313 0.17 -16.41 -16.78
CA TRP A 313 0.65 -16.32 -18.16
C TRP A 313 0.84 -14.86 -18.58
N THR A 314 1.99 -14.54 -19.15
CA THR A 314 2.27 -13.21 -19.72
C THR A 314 2.92 -13.33 -21.09
N GLY A 315 2.36 -12.68 -22.10
CA GLY A 315 2.87 -12.78 -23.48
C GLY A 315 2.81 -14.21 -24.03
N GLY A 316 1.93 -15.06 -23.50
CA GLY A 316 1.80 -16.47 -23.87
C GLY A 316 2.86 -17.39 -23.26
N ARG A 317 3.57 -16.95 -22.20
CA ARG A 317 4.57 -17.76 -21.49
C ARG A 317 4.23 -17.81 -20.00
N ASN A 318 4.53 -18.94 -19.36
CA ASN A 318 4.57 -19.09 -17.91
C ASN A 318 5.95 -19.63 -17.53
N ASP A 319 6.77 -18.79 -16.90
CA ASP A 319 8.11 -19.15 -16.41
C ASP A 319 8.15 -19.33 -14.88
N GLY A 320 6.98 -19.31 -14.23
CA GLY A 320 6.81 -19.37 -12.78
C GLY A 320 7.14 -18.08 -12.02
N SER A 321 7.52 -16.99 -12.69
CA SER A 321 7.86 -15.74 -12.01
C SER A 321 6.63 -15.03 -11.45
N ILE A 322 5.47 -15.10 -12.12
CA ILE A 322 4.19 -14.58 -11.60
C ILE A 322 3.68 -15.43 -10.45
N ALA A 323 3.74 -16.77 -10.57
CA ALA A 323 3.42 -17.69 -9.48
C ALA A 323 4.21 -17.37 -8.20
N ASN A 324 5.51 -17.11 -8.33
CA ASN A 324 6.37 -16.72 -7.22
C ASN A 324 5.92 -15.41 -6.55
N ILE A 325 5.54 -14.40 -7.34
CA ILE A 325 5.02 -13.15 -6.80
C ILE A 325 3.64 -13.34 -6.15
N ASN A 326 2.77 -14.18 -6.70
CA ASN A 326 1.47 -14.51 -6.08
C ASN A 326 1.66 -15.09 -4.68
N THR A 327 2.63 -16.01 -4.51
CA THR A 327 3.00 -16.55 -3.19
C THR A 327 3.54 -15.47 -2.26
N ALA A 328 4.33 -14.53 -2.76
CA ALA A 328 4.83 -13.41 -1.96
C ALA A 328 3.68 -12.49 -1.48
N ILE A 329 2.73 -12.16 -2.35
CA ILE A 329 1.54 -11.36 -1.98
C ILE A 329 0.70 -12.09 -0.94
N TYR A 330 0.51 -13.41 -1.10
CA TYR A 330 -0.18 -14.22 -0.09
C TYR A 330 0.53 -14.17 1.27
N ARG A 331 1.87 -14.32 1.30
CA ARG A 331 2.67 -14.21 2.54
C ARG A 331 2.48 -12.85 3.21
N LEU A 332 2.46 -11.76 2.43
CA LEU A 332 2.15 -10.42 2.95
C LEU A 332 0.74 -10.33 3.52
N ALA A 333 -0.26 -10.88 2.82
CA ALA A 333 -1.63 -10.90 3.33
C ALA A 333 -1.73 -11.65 4.66
N GLN A 334 -1.07 -12.80 4.79
CA GLN A 334 -1.01 -13.55 6.05
C GLN A 334 -0.32 -12.76 7.17
N GLN A 335 0.84 -12.17 6.88
CA GLN A 335 1.61 -11.36 7.82
C GLN A 335 0.81 -10.18 8.39
N TRP A 336 -0.02 -9.55 7.55
CA TRP A 336 -0.84 -8.40 7.93
C TRP A 336 -2.28 -8.77 8.32
N HIS A 337 -2.63 -10.05 8.29
CA HIS A 337 -3.99 -10.55 8.46
C HIS A 337 -5.02 -9.85 7.54
N LEU A 338 -4.65 -9.65 6.28
CA LEU A 338 -5.46 -9.00 5.27
C LEU A 338 -6.27 -10.03 4.48
N PRO A 339 -7.49 -9.67 4.04
CA PRO A 339 -8.16 -10.41 2.99
C PRO A 339 -7.29 -10.54 1.73
N PHE A 340 -7.31 -11.74 1.17
CA PHE A 340 -6.57 -12.10 -0.03
C PHE A 340 -7.49 -12.78 -1.03
N PHE A 341 -7.60 -12.22 -2.23
CA PHE A 341 -8.33 -12.85 -3.32
C PHE A 341 -7.38 -13.41 -4.37
N ASN A 342 -7.42 -14.73 -4.57
CA ASN A 342 -6.63 -15.37 -5.61
C ASN A 342 -7.40 -15.44 -6.93
N LEU A 343 -7.46 -14.30 -7.62
CA LEU A 343 -8.08 -14.17 -8.94
C LEU A 343 -7.49 -15.12 -9.98
N THR A 344 -6.18 -15.41 -9.91
CA THR A 344 -5.51 -16.39 -10.79
C THR A 344 -6.19 -17.76 -10.72
N THR A 345 -6.40 -18.29 -9.51
CA THR A 345 -7.03 -19.61 -9.32
C THR A 345 -8.51 -19.56 -9.67
N ASP A 346 -9.19 -18.48 -9.33
CA ASP A 346 -10.63 -18.31 -9.55
C ASP A 346 -10.99 -18.28 -11.05
N LEU A 347 -10.23 -17.54 -11.86
CA LEU A 347 -10.42 -17.50 -13.32
C LEU A 347 -9.83 -18.74 -14.02
N ASN A 348 -8.82 -19.37 -13.44
CA ASN A 348 -8.13 -20.55 -13.98
C ASN A 348 -7.76 -20.40 -15.47
N ILE A 349 -7.20 -19.24 -15.84
CA ILE A 349 -6.76 -18.97 -17.21
C ILE A 349 -5.48 -19.75 -17.50
N GLN A 350 -5.54 -20.60 -18.51
CA GLN A 350 -4.48 -21.47 -18.99
C GLN A 350 -4.01 -21.03 -20.39
N SER A 351 -2.93 -21.63 -20.90
CA SER A 351 -2.41 -21.31 -22.24
C SER A 351 -3.46 -21.46 -23.35
N GLN A 352 -4.35 -22.46 -23.24
CA GLN A 352 -5.32 -22.81 -24.29
C GLN A 352 -6.48 -21.80 -24.41
N ASN A 353 -6.84 -21.12 -23.32
CA ASN A 353 -7.93 -20.14 -23.28
C ASN A 353 -7.42 -18.71 -22.97
N LEU A 354 -6.10 -18.50 -22.93
CA LEU A 354 -5.50 -17.21 -22.57
C LEU A 354 -6.08 -16.05 -23.38
N THR A 355 -6.21 -16.23 -24.69
CA THR A 355 -6.69 -15.19 -25.61
C THR A 355 -8.19 -14.91 -25.49
N ASP A 356 -8.96 -15.80 -24.87
CA ASP A 356 -10.40 -15.60 -24.64
C ASP A 356 -10.64 -14.54 -23.56
N TYR A 357 -9.70 -14.40 -22.61
CA TYR A 357 -9.74 -13.44 -21.52
C TYR A 357 -8.79 -12.25 -21.74
N LEU A 358 -7.61 -12.53 -22.29
CA LEU A 358 -6.54 -11.56 -22.51
C LEU A 358 -6.10 -11.63 -23.99
N PRO A 359 -6.82 -10.96 -24.91
CA PRO A 359 -6.59 -11.11 -26.35
C PRO A 359 -5.18 -10.76 -26.84
N ASP A 360 -4.49 -9.83 -26.18
CA ASP A 360 -3.08 -9.50 -26.45
C ASP A 360 -2.08 -10.33 -25.61
N LYS A 361 -2.60 -11.34 -24.90
CA LYS A 361 -1.89 -12.24 -23.98
C LYS A 361 -1.39 -11.60 -22.69
N VAL A 362 -1.87 -10.39 -22.34
CA VAL A 362 -1.53 -9.69 -21.09
C VAL A 362 -2.74 -8.97 -20.49
N HIS A 363 -3.49 -8.22 -21.29
CA HIS A 363 -4.52 -7.28 -20.84
C HIS A 363 -5.94 -7.70 -21.28
N PRO A 364 -6.96 -7.41 -20.44
CA PRO A 364 -8.36 -7.57 -20.83
C PRO A 364 -8.80 -6.41 -21.73
N ILE A 365 -8.38 -6.41 -22.99
CA ILE A 365 -8.56 -5.25 -23.89
C ILE A 365 -10.00 -5.01 -24.34
N THR A 366 -10.93 -5.95 -24.14
CA THR A 366 -12.35 -5.79 -24.50
C THR A 366 -13.22 -5.52 -23.27
N THR A 367 -14.33 -4.80 -23.43
CA THR A 367 -15.32 -4.58 -22.37
C THR A 367 -15.85 -5.91 -21.81
N ALA A 368 -16.06 -6.90 -22.68
CA ALA A 368 -16.56 -8.22 -22.29
C ALA A 368 -15.57 -8.94 -21.37
N THR A 369 -14.28 -8.96 -21.70
CA THR A 369 -13.29 -9.63 -20.85
C THR A 369 -13.05 -8.90 -19.53
N ARG A 370 -13.12 -7.56 -19.51
CA ARG A 370 -13.12 -6.77 -18.26
C ARG A 370 -14.34 -7.06 -17.40
N LYS A 371 -15.51 -7.23 -18.02
CA LYS A 371 -16.74 -7.59 -17.32
C LYS A 371 -16.60 -8.96 -16.65
N THR A 372 -16.09 -9.95 -17.37
CA THR A 372 -15.90 -11.30 -16.81
C THR A 372 -15.01 -11.25 -15.55
N ILE A 373 -13.88 -10.55 -15.60
CA ILE A 373 -13.01 -10.38 -14.42
C ILE A 373 -13.77 -9.69 -13.27
N ALA A 374 -14.50 -8.61 -13.55
CA ALA A 374 -15.29 -7.91 -12.54
C ALA A 374 -16.37 -8.79 -11.89
N ASP A 375 -17.05 -9.62 -12.68
CA ASP A 375 -18.10 -10.54 -12.21
C ASP A 375 -17.52 -11.59 -11.26
N HIS A 376 -16.33 -12.12 -11.54
CA HIS A 376 -15.61 -13.05 -10.67
C HIS A 376 -15.23 -12.40 -9.32
N ILE A 377 -14.70 -11.18 -9.36
CA ILE A 377 -14.38 -10.41 -8.14
C ILE A 377 -15.66 -10.15 -7.33
N ALA A 378 -16.76 -9.76 -7.97
CA ALA A 378 -18.04 -9.55 -7.32
C ALA A 378 -18.60 -10.83 -6.70
N ALA A 379 -18.50 -11.96 -7.40
CA ALA A 379 -18.95 -13.25 -6.91
C ALA A 379 -18.18 -13.68 -5.64
N TRP A 380 -16.86 -13.46 -5.59
CA TRP A 380 -16.08 -13.68 -4.37
C TRP A 380 -16.52 -12.72 -3.25
N ALA A 381 -16.68 -11.43 -3.56
CA ALA A 381 -17.01 -10.39 -2.59
C ALA A 381 -18.42 -10.50 -1.96
N MET A 382 -19.30 -11.34 -2.52
CA MET A 382 -20.66 -11.59 -2.05
C MET A 382 -20.82 -12.86 -1.18
N GLN A 383 -19.79 -13.70 -1.08
CA GLN A 383 -19.80 -14.87 -0.19
C GLN A 383 -19.76 -14.44 1.28
#